data_AF-A0A9N8VWC5-F1
#
_entry.id   AF-A0A9N8VWC5-F1
#
_cell.length_a   1.000
_cell.length_b   1.000
_cell.length_c   1.000
_cell.angle_alpha   90.00
_cell.angle_beta   90.00
_cell.angle_gamma   90.00
#
_symmetry.space_group_name_H-M   'P 1'
#
loop_
_entity.id
_entity.type
_entity.pdbx_description
1 polymer ?
#
loop_
_entity_poly.entity_id
_entity_poly.type
_entity_poly.pdbx_seq_one_letter_code
_entity_poly.pdbx_strand_id
1 'polypeptide(L)'
;MSEYLKNNKPQFPERSYGLRVLDYLRTGHPFIETYAFFFCILYITCAMIFISLAWNIDCIIYGIILKPLLSNDTDKNKDKPRKQRENSKSFKTIIKEWLIISIFYTKPLMGNPYFSTSPRDLWSNQWHQTFNQTFQELGYLPVKNYFKRNKTLGRALGICAAFLISGVLHDYIAIVSFNHFSIDFTIFFLLHGILLVLWEAVEGDILGRGKDFKD
;
A
#
# COMPACT_ATOMS: atom_id res chain seq x y z
N MET A 1 -27.81 -0.44 20.73
CA MET A 1 -26.69 0.19 19.97
C MET A 1 -26.42 1.63 20.42
N SER A 2 -27.39 2.56 20.36
CA SER A 2 -27.22 3.97 20.76
C SER A 2 -26.72 4.18 22.19
N GLU A 3 -27.28 3.46 23.17
CA GLU A 3 -26.91 3.60 24.59
C GLU A 3 -25.51 3.02 24.90
N TYR A 4 -25.16 1.90 24.27
CA TYR A 4 -23.84 1.29 24.37
C TYR A 4 -22.73 2.23 23.84
N LEU A 5 -22.98 2.92 22.72
CA LEU A 5 -22.04 3.90 22.16
C LEU A 5 -21.90 5.15 23.02
N LYS A 6 -22.96 5.57 23.74
CA LYS A 6 -22.88 6.70 24.67
C LYS A 6 -22.07 6.37 25.92
N ASN A 7 -22.16 5.13 26.40
CA ASN A 7 -21.52 4.69 27.64
C ASN A 7 -20.08 4.21 27.45
N ASN A 8 -19.65 3.93 26.21
CA ASN A 8 -18.29 3.56 25.90
C ASN A 8 -17.65 4.68 25.05
N LYS A 9 -16.58 5.30 25.54
CA LYS A 9 -15.77 6.25 24.76
C LYS A 9 -14.43 5.59 24.44
N PRO A 10 -13.90 5.70 23.20
CA PRO A 10 -12.60 5.15 22.89
C PRO A 10 -11.57 5.89 23.75
N GLN A 11 -10.86 5.15 24.60
CA GLN A 11 -9.77 5.71 25.38
C GLN A 11 -8.47 5.51 24.60
N PHE A 12 -7.64 6.56 24.56
CA PHE A 12 -6.29 6.43 24.02
C PHE A 12 -5.46 5.68 25.05
N PRO A 13 -4.88 4.51 24.71
CA PRO A 13 -4.09 3.79 25.69
C PRO A 13 -2.79 4.55 25.96
N GLU A 14 -2.44 4.69 27.24
CA GLU A 14 -1.23 5.45 27.66
C GLU A 14 0.08 4.81 27.19
N ARG A 15 0.06 3.49 26.98
CA ARG A 15 1.23 2.69 26.60
C ARG A 15 1.24 2.44 25.10
N SER A 16 2.40 2.51 24.45
CA SER A 16 2.55 2.31 23.00
C SER A 16 2.06 0.94 22.51
N TYR A 17 1.61 0.86 21.26
CA TYR A 17 1.03 -0.37 20.69
C TYR A 17 1.98 -1.56 20.80
N GLY A 18 3.25 -1.37 20.43
CA GLY A 18 4.26 -2.43 20.49
C GLY A 18 4.45 -3.02 21.89
N LEU A 19 4.45 -2.17 22.92
CA LEU A 19 4.57 -2.63 24.30
C LEU A 19 3.33 -3.39 24.77
N ARG A 20 2.13 -2.95 24.36
CA ARG A 20 0.89 -3.67 24.67
C ARG A 20 0.85 -5.06 24.02
N VAL A 21 1.39 -5.21 22.81
CA VAL A 21 1.55 -6.53 22.17
C VAL A 21 2.48 -7.43 22.98
N LEU A 22 3.62 -6.90 23.45
CA LEU A 22 4.54 -7.66 24.31
C LEU A 22 3.90 -8.04 25.66
N ASP A 23 3.15 -7.13 26.28
CA ASP A 23 2.41 -7.42 27.50
C ASP A 23 1.36 -8.51 27.28
N TYR A 24 0.64 -8.48 26.15
CA TYR A 24 -0.31 -9.53 25.78
C TYR A 24 0.38 -10.89 25.65
N LEU A 25 1.54 -10.95 25.00
CA LEU A 25 2.31 -12.20 24.89
C LEU A 25 2.80 -12.72 26.25
N ARG A 26 3.01 -11.83 27.23
CA ARG A 26 3.48 -12.19 28.57
C ARG A 26 2.35 -12.53 29.55
N THR A 27 1.26 -11.79 29.51
CA THR A 27 0.21 -11.78 30.54
C THR A 27 -1.13 -12.30 30.05
N GLY A 28 -1.32 -12.38 28.73
CA GLY A 28 -2.61 -12.70 28.10
C GLY A 28 -3.61 -11.55 28.11
N HIS A 29 -3.30 -10.40 28.73
CA HIS A 29 -4.20 -9.25 28.76
C HIS A 29 -4.34 -8.62 27.37
N PRO A 30 -5.57 -8.43 26.86
CA PRO A 30 -5.80 -7.94 25.51
C PRO A 30 -5.13 -6.59 25.29
N PHE A 31 -4.35 -6.49 24.20
CA PHE A 31 -3.60 -5.27 23.85
C PHE A 31 -4.49 -4.14 23.30
N ILE A 32 -5.76 -4.42 23.04
CA ILE A 32 -6.79 -3.48 22.58
C ILE A 32 -8.14 -3.86 23.21
N GLU A 33 -8.88 -2.86 23.66
CA GLU A 33 -10.24 -3.05 24.15
C GLU A 33 -11.19 -3.43 22.99
N THR A 34 -12.18 -4.28 23.26
CA THR A 34 -13.17 -4.71 22.25
C THR A 34 -13.87 -3.53 21.57
N TYR A 35 -14.15 -2.46 22.34
CA TYR A 35 -14.75 -1.26 21.81
C TYR A 35 -13.83 -0.50 20.85
N ALA A 36 -12.57 -0.28 21.25
CA ALA A 36 -11.57 0.35 20.38
C ALA A 36 -11.33 -0.49 19.11
N PHE A 37 -11.29 -1.82 19.23
CA PHE A 37 -11.15 -2.73 18.10
C PHE A 37 -12.30 -2.59 17.09
N PHE A 38 -13.55 -2.47 17.55
CA PHE A 38 -14.69 -2.19 16.68
C PHE A 38 -14.52 -0.87 15.90
N PHE A 39 -14.06 0.20 16.57
CA PHE A 39 -13.79 1.48 15.90
C PHE A 39 -12.65 1.37 14.88
N CYS A 40 -11.60 0.62 15.17
CA CYS A 40 -10.52 0.37 14.22
C CYS A 40 -11.02 -0.37 12.97
N ILE A 41 -11.89 -1.38 13.12
CA ILE A 41 -12.52 -2.08 12.00
C ILE A 41 -13.38 -1.13 11.17
N LEU A 42 -14.20 -0.29 11.82
CA LEU A 42 -15.03 0.67 11.12
C LEU A 42 -14.16 1.66 10.33
N TYR A 43 -13.14 2.21 10.98
CA TYR A 43 -12.22 3.16 10.37
C TYR A 43 -11.48 2.57 9.17
N ILE A 44 -10.90 1.37 9.30
CA ILE A 44 -10.17 0.73 8.19
C ILE A 44 -11.11 0.40 7.03
N THR A 45 -12.35 -0.02 7.32
CA THR A 45 -13.38 -0.27 6.30
C THR A 45 -13.74 1.01 5.55
N CYS A 46 -13.97 2.11 6.27
CA CYS A 46 -14.22 3.41 5.67
C CYS A 46 -13.03 3.89 4.83
N ALA A 47 -11.80 3.72 5.31
CA ALA A 47 -10.59 4.07 4.57
C ALA A 47 -10.46 3.27 3.26
N MET A 48 -10.73 1.97 3.29
CA MET A 48 -10.70 1.13 2.08
C MET A 48 -11.77 1.53 1.06
N ILE A 49 -12.99 1.80 1.52
CA ILE A 49 -14.06 2.31 0.64
C ILE A 49 -13.64 3.65 0.03
N PHE A 50 -13.10 4.56 0.85
CA PHE A 50 -12.66 5.87 0.39
C PHE A 50 -11.57 5.78 -0.68
N ILE A 51 -10.53 4.97 -0.45
CA ILE A 51 -9.43 4.77 -1.40
C ILE A 51 -9.94 4.13 -2.70
N SER A 52 -10.83 3.15 -2.58
CA SER A 52 -11.42 2.48 -3.76
C SER A 52 -12.31 3.42 -4.56
N LEU A 53 -13.11 4.25 -3.87
CA LEU A 53 -13.95 5.25 -4.50
C LEU A 53 -13.12 6.33 -5.19
N ALA A 54 -12.08 6.83 -4.53
CA ALA A 54 -11.15 7.80 -5.09
C ALA A 54 -10.53 7.28 -6.40
N TRP A 55 -10.04 6.03 -6.39
CA TRP A 55 -9.52 5.38 -7.59
C TRP A 55 -10.54 5.32 -8.74
N ASN A 56 -11.78 4.89 -8.44
CA ASN A 56 -12.83 4.82 -9.46
C ASN A 56 -13.17 6.21 -10.03
N ILE A 57 -13.20 7.24 -9.20
CA ILE A 57 -13.40 8.62 -9.62
C ILE A 57 -12.26 9.08 -10.53
N ASP A 58 -11.01 8.81 -10.16
CA ASP A 58 -9.83 9.14 -10.97
C ASP A 58 -9.89 8.45 -12.34
N CYS A 59 -10.23 7.16 -12.40
CA CYS A 59 -10.41 6.43 -13.66
C CYS A 59 -11.50 7.06 -14.54
N ILE A 60 -12.62 7.51 -13.96
CA ILE A 60 -13.69 8.19 -14.71
C ILE A 60 -13.19 9.52 -15.27
N ILE A 61 -12.50 10.32 -14.45
CA ILE A 61 -11.92 11.60 -14.87
C ILE A 61 -10.91 11.36 -16.01
N TYR A 62 -10.01 10.39 -15.86
CA TYR A 62 -9.04 10.03 -16.90
C TYR A 62 -9.74 9.58 -18.19
N GLY A 63 -10.83 8.82 -18.10
CA GLY A 63 -11.63 8.42 -19.26
C GLY A 63 -12.27 9.61 -19.99
N ILE A 64 -12.80 10.58 -19.24
CA ILE A 64 -13.37 11.82 -19.80
C ILE A 64 -12.28 12.63 -20.55
N ILE A 65 -11.06 12.71 -19.99
CA ILE A 65 -9.92 13.40 -20.61
C ILE A 65 -9.39 12.64 -21.84
N LEU A 66 -9.38 11.31 -21.79
CA LEU A 66 -8.86 10.44 -22.86
C LEU A 66 -9.77 10.46 -24.10
N LYS A 67 -11.09 10.50 -23.91
CA LYS A 67 -12.08 10.47 -25.01
C LYS A 67 -11.81 11.50 -26.14
N PRO A 68 -11.61 12.80 -25.87
CA PRO A 68 -11.28 13.77 -26.92
C PRO A 68 -9.88 13.57 -27.49
N LEU A 69 -8.93 13.02 -26.73
CA LEU A 69 -7.57 12.75 -27.23
C LEU A 69 -7.56 11.60 -28.25
N LEU A 70 -8.44 10.61 -28.10
CA LEU A 70 -8.63 9.54 -29.08
C LEU A 70 -9.35 10.03 -30.35
N SER A 71 -10.30 10.95 -30.21
CA SER A 71 -11.08 11.48 -31.35
C SER A 71 -10.32 12.54 -32.17
N ASN A 72 -9.44 13.33 -31.54
CA ASN A 72 -8.73 14.43 -32.21
C ASN A 72 -7.52 14.01 -33.07
N ASP A 73 -7.15 12.72 -33.12
CA ASP A 73 -6.04 12.24 -33.96
C ASP A 73 -6.35 12.36 -35.48
N THR A 74 -7.61 12.61 -35.86
CA THR A 74 -8.05 12.52 -37.26
C THR A 74 -8.08 13.81 -38.10
N ASP A 75 -8.15 15.06 -37.59
CA ASP A 75 -8.48 16.14 -38.57
C ASP A 75 -8.09 17.63 -38.35
N LYS A 76 -7.40 18.08 -37.29
CA LYS A 76 -7.38 19.54 -36.98
C LYS A 76 -6.05 20.29 -36.94
N ASN A 77 -4.96 19.76 -37.53
CA ASN A 77 -3.62 20.30 -37.26
C ASN A 77 -2.83 20.78 -38.50
N LYS A 78 -3.49 21.17 -39.60
CA LYS A 78 -2.80 21.63 -40.83
C LYS A 78 -2.22 23.05 -40.71
N ASP A 79 -2.78 23.95 -39.88
CA ASP A 79 -2.43 25.39 -39.90
C ASP A 79 -1.42 25.86 -38.83
N LYS A 80 -0.86 24.97 -38.01
CA LYS A 80 0.12 25.35 -36.96
C LYS A 80 1.57 25.29 -37.46
N PRO A 81 2.45 26.23 -37.03
CA PRO A 81 3.86 26.20 -37.39
C PRO A 81 4.54 24.90 -36.94
N ARG A 82 5.38 24.34 -37.81
CA ARG A 82 5.91 22.96 -37.75
C ARG A 82 6.51 22.58 -36.38
N LYS A 83 7.32 23.46 -35.78
CA LYS A 83 7.98 23.23 -34.48
C LYS A 83 7.00 23.16 -33.31
N GLN A 84 5.94 23.99 -33.32
CA GLN A 84 4.89 23.97 -32.30
C GLN A 84 3.97 22.74 -32.48
N ARG A 85 3.75 22.31 -33.72
CA ARG A 85 3.00 21.10 -34.07
C ARG A 85 3.71 19.83 -33.57
N GLU A 86 5.03 19.74 -33.73
CA GLU A 86 5.83 18.59 -33.26
C GLU A 86 5.84 18.49 -31.72
N ASN A 87 6.08 19.59 -31.01
CA ASN A 87 6.09 19.58 -29.55
C ASN A 87 4.70 19.29 -28.95
N SER A 88 3.64 19.90 -29.50
CA SER A 88 2.26 19.64 -29.06
C SER A 88 1.80 18.21 -29.37
N LYS A 89 2.22 17.63 -30.50
CA LYS A 89 1.95 16.22 -30.80
C LYS A 89 2.65 15.29 -29.80
N SER A 90 3.93 15.55 -29.48
CA SER A 90 4.69 14.77 -28.50
C SER A 90 4.01 14.76 -27.13
N PHE A 91 3.66 15.94 -26.60
CA PHE A 91 3.00 16.04 -25.29
C PHE A 91 1.63 15.37 -25.25
N LYS A 92 0.80 15.52 -26.31
CA LYS A 92 -0.49 14.83 -26.40
C LYS A 92 -0.34 13.32 -26.44
N THR A 93 0.65 12.81 -27.15
CA THR A 93 0.94 11.37 -27.19
C THR A 93 1.35 10.86 -25.82
N ILE A 94 2.23 11.57 -25.11
CA ILE A 94 2.67 11.21 -23.76
C ILE A 94 1.47 11.16 -22.80
N ILE A 95 0.60 12.18 -22.80
CA ILE A 95 -0.60 12.19 -21.95
C ILE A 95 -1.53 11.04 -22.33
N LYS A 96 -1.75 10.81 -23.63
CA LYS A 96 -2.62 9.74 -24.13
C LYS A 96 -2.13 8.37 -23.65
N GLU A 97 -0.84 8.09 -23.81
CA GLU A 97 -0.21 6.84 -23.36
C GLU A 97 -0.29 6.69 -21.85
N TRP A 98 0.03 7.75 -21.10
CA TRP A 98 -0.07 7.74 -19.64
C TRP A 98 -1.50 7.46 -19.16
N LEU A 99 -2.52 8.09 -19.75
CA LEU A 99 -3.93 7.84 -19.42
C LEU A 99 -4.34 6.39 -19.74
N ILE A 100 -3.91 5.85 -20.89
CA ILE A 100 -4.21 4.46 -21.26
C ILE A 100 -3.57 3.49 -20.27
N ILE A 101 -2.30 3.69 -19.93
CA ILE A 101 -1.58 2.85 -18.96
C ILE A 101 -2.29 2.93 -17.59
N SER A 102 -2.58 4.14 -17.12
CA SER A 102 -3.22 4.36 -15.82
C SER A 102 -4.60 3.73 -15.70
N ILE A 103 -5.44 3.81 -16.73
CA ILE A 103 -6.81 3.26 -16.68
C ILE A 103 -6.82 1.74 -16.86
N PHE A 104 -6.05 1.20 -17.80
CA PHE A 104 -6.21 -0.18 -18.25
C PHE A 104 -5.15 -1.15 -17.72
N TYR A 105 -3.96 -0.65 -17.37
CA TYR A 105 -2.82 -1.49 -17.00
C TYR A 105 -2.39 -1.36 -15.54
N THR A 106 -2.84 -0.31 -14.84
CA THR A 106 -2.60 -0.17 -13.40
C THR A 106 -3.61 -1.01 -12.63
N LYS A 107 -3.11 -1.80 -11.66
CA LYS A 107 -3.97 -2.57 -10.75
C LYS A 107 -4.85 -1.62 -9.91
N PRO A 108 -6.09 -2.01 -9.59
CA PRO A 108 -6.90 -1.28 -8.63
C PRO A 108 -6.15 -1.09 -7.31
N LEU A 109 -6.39 0.04 -6.63
CA LEU A 109 -5.66 0.34 -5.39
C LEU A 109 -5.94 -0.68 -4.28
N MET A 110 -7.16 -1.22 -4.23
CA MET A 110 -7.55 -2.28 -3.30
C MET A 110 -8.06 -3.48 -4.10
N GLY A 111 -7.47 -4.65 -3.88
CA GLY A 111 -8.03 -5.93 -4.30
C GLY A 111 -8.57 -6.62 -3.05
N ASN A 112 -9.87 -6.93 -2.99
CA ASN A 112 -10.60 -7.37 -1.79
C ASN A 112 -9.76 -7.98 -0.63
N PRO A 113 -9.21 -7.17 0.31
CA PRO A 113 -8.19 -7.64 1.26
C PRO A 113 -8.72 -8.64 2.29
N TYR A 114 -10.03 -8.64 2.53
CA TYR A 114 -10.69 -9.59 3.42
C TYR A 114 -10.69 -11.03 2.90
N PHE A 115 -10.48 -11.23 1.59
CA PHE A 115 -10.41 -12.57 0.98
C PHE A 115 -8.97 -13.03 0.74
N SER A 116 -7.98 -12.33 1.30
CA SER A 116 -6.58 -12.70 1.18
C SER A 116 -6.32 -14.07 1.79
N THR A 117 -5.63 -14.94 1.06
CA THR A 117 -5.38 -16.33 1.49
C THR A 117 -4.09 -16.50 2.29
N SER A 118 -3.21 -15.50 2.25
CA SER A 118 -1.94 -15.47 2.97
C SER A 118 -1.52 -14.03 3.30
N PRO A 119 -0.61 -13.82 4.28
CA PRO A 119 -0.01 -12.51 4.53
C PRO A 119 0.70 -11.95 3.28
N ARG A 120 1.33 -12.82 2.47
CA ARG A 120 1.92 -12.43 1.18
C ARG A 120 0.87 -11.85 0.26
N ASP A 121 -0.24 -12.57 0.07
CA ASP A 121 -1.32 -12.15 -0.82
C ASP A 121 -1.93 -10.82 -0.35
N LEU A 122 -2.18 -10.71 0.95
CA LEU A 122 -2.67 -9.48 1.58
C LEU A 122 -1.78 -8.28 1.22
N TRP A 123 -0.49 -8.32 1.58
CA TRP A 123 0.40 -7.17 1.42
C TRP A 123 0.87 -6.92 -0.02
N SER A 124 0.91 -7.96 -0.85
CA SER A 124 1.48 -7.86 -2.20
C SER A 124 0.44 -7.61 -3.29
N ASN A 125 -0.78 -8.12 -3.13
CA ASN A 125 -1.79 -8.10 -4.20
C ASN A 125 -3.07 -7.37 -3.82
N GLN A 126 -3.45 -7.46 -2.55
CA GLN A 126 -4.80 -7.08 -2.12
C GLN A 126 -4.82 -5.71 -1.41
N TRP A 127 -3.76 -5.39 -0.66
CA TRP A 127 -3.63 -4.15 0.09
C TRP A 127 -2.88 -3.08 -0.73
N HIS A 128 -3.52 -1.92 -0.91
CA HIS A 128 -2.92 -0.65 -1.33
C HIS A 128 -1.82 -0.71 -2.41
N GLN A 129 -2.20 -1.02 -3.66
CA GLN A 129 -1.27 -1.25 -4.76
C GLN A 129 -0.46 -0.02 -5.22
N THR A 130 -0.92 1.20 -4.95
CA THR A 130 -0.22 2.44 -5.37
C THR A 130 1.22 2.51 -4.89
N PHE A 131 1.46 2.10 -3.63
CA PHE A 131 2.77 2.25 -3.00
C PHE A 131 3.60 0.97 -3.03
N ASN A 132 3.01 -0.14 -3.50
CA ASN A 132 3.69 -1.43 -3.53
C ASN A 132 4.99 -1.34 -4.33
N GLN A 133 4.92 -0.80 -5.56
CA GLN A 133 6.11 -0.59 -6.39
C GLN A 133 7.10 0.38 -5.74
N THR A 134 6.62 1.49 -5.17
CA THR A 134 7.47 2.48 -4.49
C THR A 134 8.24 1.86 -3.33
N PHE A 135 7.60 1.06 -2.48
CA PHE A 135 8.26 0.37 -1.37
C PHE A 135 9.22 -0.72 -1.85
N GLN A 136 8.92 -1.37 -2.98
CA GLN A 136 9.84 -2.31 -3.61
C GLN A 136 11.11 -1.61 -4.12
N GLU A 137 10.96 -0.52 -4.86
CA GLU A 137 12.07 0.23 -5.45
C GLU A 137 12.92 0.97 -4.41
N LEU A 138 12.30 1.57 -3.39
CA LEU A 138 13.01 2.35 -2.38
C LEU A 138 13.51 1.50 -1.20
N GLY A 139 12.80 0.43 -0.85
CA GLY A 139 13.09 -0.39 0.32
C GLY A 139 13.69 -1.75 -0.03
N TYR A 140 12.90 -2.56 -0.74
CA TYR A 140 13.26 -3.96 -0.98
C TYR A 140 14.49 -4.13 -1.86
N LEU A 141 14.48 -3.54 -3.06
CA LEU A 141 15.51 -3.75 -4.08
C LEU A 141 16.88 -3.24 -3.63
N PRO A 142 17.04 -2.04 -3.04
CA PRO A 142 18.34 -1.56 -2.60
C PRO A 142 18.97 -2.45 -1.54
N VAL A 143 18.19 -2.87 -0.54
CA VAL A 143 18.68 -3.72 0.57
C VAL A 143 18.97 -5.14 0.08
N LYS A 144 18.08 -5.75 -0.71
CA LYS A 144 18.35 -7.05 -1.34
C LYS A 144 19.63 -7.03 -2.17
N ASN A 145 19.84 -5.95 -2.93
CA ASN A 145 21.01 -5.76 -3.78
C ASN A 145 22.30 -5.50 -2.99
N TYR A 146 22.21 -4.93 -1.80
CA TYR A 146 23.35 -4.78 -0.90
C TYR A 146 23.83 -6.15 -0.39
N PHE A 147 22.90 -7.03 -0.03
CA PHE A 147 23.18 -8.38 0.48
C PHE A 147 23.22 -9.47 -0.60
N LYS A 148 23.66 -9.17 -1.83
CA LYS A 148 23.69 -10.12 -2.97
C LYS A 148 24.40 -11.44 -2.68
N ARG A 149 25.42 -11.43 -1.81
CA ARG A 149 26.19 -12.62 -1.42
C ARG A 149 25.38 -13.62 -0.58
N ASN A 150 24.44 -13.13 0.23
CA ASN A 150 23.53 -13.97 1.02
C ASN A 150 22.10 -13.69 0.59
N LYS A 151 21.62 -14.46 -0.40
CA LYS A 151 20.30 -14.26 -1.01
C LYS A 151 19.15 -14.36 -0.01
N THR A 152 19.24 -15.28 0.96
CA THR A 152 18.20 -15.46 1.99
C THR A 152 18.13 -14.24 2.91
N LEU A 153 19.29 -13.80 3.42
CA LEU A 153 19.37 -12.62 4.26
C LEU A 153 18.92 -11.35 3.50
N GLY A 154 19.36 -11.19 2.25
CA GLY A 154 18.97 -10.04 1.43
C GLY A 154 17.47 -9.99 1.12
N ARG A 155 16.82 -11.14 0.91
CA ARG A 155 15.36 -11.19 0.75
C ARG A 155 14.65 -10.81 2.05
N ALA A 156 15.06 -11.39 3.19
CA ALA A 156 14.46 -11.11 4.49
C ALA A 156 14.61 -9.63 4.89
N LEU A 157 15.84 -9.09 4.82
CA LEU A 157 16.10 -7.69 5.13
C LEU A 157 15.45 -6.73 4.13
N GLY A 158 15.35 -7.12 2.86
CA GLY A 158 14.62 -6.36 1.85
C GLY A 158 13.14 -6.22 2.19
N ILE A 159 12.49 -7.31 2.63
CA ILE A 159 11.09 -7.27 3.08
C ILE A 159 10.96 -6.31 4.26
N CYS A 160 11.80 -6.48 5.30
CA CYS A 160 11.78 -5.59 6.46
C CYS A 160 12.00 -4.11 6.07
N ALA A 161 12.87 -3.84 5.10
CA ALA A 161 13.14 -2.48 4.62
C ALA A 161 11.94 -1.84 3.90
N ALA A 162 11.21 -2.60 3.08
CA ALA A 162 9.98 -2.12 2.45
C ALA A 162 8.91 -1.75 3.49
N PHE A 163 8.74 -2.61 4.50
CA PHE A 163 7.83 -2.33 5.62
C PHE A 163 8.30 -1.17 6.51
N LEU A 164 9.60 -1.01 6.71
CA LEU A 164 10.16 0.13 7.44
C LEU A 164 9.80 1.46 6.77
N ILE A 165 10.00 1.56 5.45
CA ILE A 165 9.64 2.77 4.69
C ILE A 165 8.13 3.03 4.78
N SER A 166 7.32 1.98 4.69
CA SER A 166 5.86 2.09 4.86
C SER A 166 5.50 2.62 6.26
N GLY A 167 6.14 2.11 7.30
CA GLY A 167 5.95 2.54 8.68
C GLY A 167 6.31 4.01 8.91
N VAL A 168 7.48 4.43 8.44
CA VAL A 168 7.95 5.82 8.53
C VAL A 168 7.00 6.77 7.80
N LEU A 169 6.49 6.37 6.64
CA LEU A 169 5.49 7.15 5.91
C LEU A 169 4.21 7.34 6.73
N HIS A 170 3.74 6.30 7.42
CA HIS A 170 2.53 6.40 8.25
C HIS A 170 2.74 7.24 9.50
N ASP A 171 3.91 7.14 10.15
CA ASP A 171 4.25 8.03 11.26
C ASP A 171 4.32 9.50 10.78
N TYR A 172 4.88 9.75 9.58
CA TYR A 172 4.87 11.09 8.98
C TYR A 172 3.45 11.62 8.70
N ILE A 173 2.57 10.78 8.13
CA ILE A 173 1.17 11.13 7.93
C ILE A 173 0.50 11.44 9.28
N ALA A 174 0.77 10.66 10.32
CA ALA A 174 0.20 10.89 11.64
C ALA A 174 0.64 12.22 12.26
N ILE A 175 1.91 12.58 12.08
CA ILE A 175 2.44 13.88 12.52
C ILE A 175 1.75 15.01 11.77
N VAL A 176 1.65 14.94 10.44
CA VAL A 176 1.10 16.04 9.63
C VAL A 176 -0.42 16.17 9.77
N SER A 177 -1.14 15.05 9.78
CA SER A 177 -2.62 15.05 9.78
C SER A 177 -3.22 15.18 11.18
N PHE A 178 -2.56 14.64 12.20
CA PHE A 178 -3.11 14.57 13.56
C PHE A 178 -2.26 15.29 14.61
N ASN A 179 -1.14 15.91 14.21
CA ASN A 179 -0.17 16.51 15.13
C ASN A 179 0.26 15.52 16.23
N HIS A 180 0.36 14.25 15.87
CA HIS A 180 0.65 13.15 16.79
C HIS A 180 1.95 12.47 16.38
N PHE A 181 2.99 12.66 17.18
CA PHE A 181 4.24 11.93 17.02
C PHE A 181 4.15 10.59 17.75
N SER A 182 4.17 9.51 16.97
CA SER A 182 4.35 8.15 17.46
C SER A 182 5.26 7.39 16.49
N ILE A 183 5.86 6.30 16.98
CA ILE A 183 6.57 5.30 16.16
C ILE A 183 5.77 3.98 16.08
N ASP A 184 4.52 4.01 16.56
CA ASP A 184 3.66 2.83 16.62
C ASP A 184 3.36 2.26 15.23
N PHE A 185 3.25 3.10 14.19
CA PHE A 185 3.06 2.59 12.83
C PHE A 185 4.33 1.91 12.34
N THR A 186 5.51 2.51 12.56
CA THR A 186 6.78 1.84 12.23
C THR A 186 6.91 0.48 12.91
N ILE A 187 6.60 0.37 14.21
CA ILE A 187 6.63 -0.90 14.92
C ILE A 187 5.61 -1.89 14.33
N PHE A 188 4.37 -1.44 14.07
CA PHE A 188 3.33 -2.25 13.47
C PHE A 188 3.77 -2.85 12.13
N PHE A 189 4.26 -2.03 11.20
CA PHE A 189 4.68 -2.50 9.88
C PHE A 189 5.92 -3.41 9.97
N LEU A 190 6.90 -3.10 10.82
CA LEU A 190 8.05 -3.97 11.02
C LEU A 190 7.65 -5.36 11.55
N LEU A 191 6.71 -5.43 12.50
CA LEU A 191 6.18 -6.71 12.99
C LEU A 191 5.52 -7.51 11.85
N HIS A 192 4.77 -6.86 10.96
CA HIS A 192 4.18 -7.51 9.78
C HIS A 192 5.24 -7.94 8.76
N GLY A 193 6.32 -7.17 8.59
CA GLY A 193 7.47 -7.57 7.78
C GLY A 193 8.13 -8.84 8.30
N ILE A 194 8.34 -8.94 9.62
CA ILE A 194 8.87 -10.16 10.26
C ILE A 194 7.90 -11.34 10.07
N LEU A 195 6.60 -11.13 10.30
CA LEU A 195 5.59 -12.16 10.09
C LEU A 195 5.57 -12.65 8.64
N LEU A 196 5.73 -11.75 7.67
CA LEU A 196 5.84 -12.12 6.26
C LEU A 196 7.11 -12.93 6.00
N VAL A 197 8.27 -12.54 6.52
CA VAL A 197 9.52 -13.33 6.40
C VAL A 197 9.36 -14.73 6.98
N LEU A 198 8.72 -14.86 8.15
CA LEU A 198 8.44 -16.16 8.76
C LEU A 198 7.48 -16.98 7.91
N TRP A 199 6.42 -16.35 7.38
CA TRP A 199 5.49 -16.99 6.45
C TRP A 199 6.21 -17.53 5.21
N GLU A 200 7.12 -16.76 4.62
CA GLU A 200 7.92 -17.21 3.47
C GLU A 200 8.81 -18.40 3.78
N ALA A 201 9.41 -18.43 4.97
CA ALA A 201 10.22 -19.57 5.39
C ALA A 201 9.36 -20.83 5.53
N VAL A 202 8.21 -20.71 6.22
CA VAL A 202 7.28 -21.83 6.44
C VAL A 202 6.68 -22.32 5.12
N GLU A 203 6.23 -21.43 4.24
CA GLU A 203 5.69 -21.79 2.93
C GLU A 203 6.77 -22.41 2.04
N GLY A 204 8.00 -21.89 2.11
CA GLY A 204 9.17 -22.44 1.42
C GLY A 204 9.50 -23.87 1.84
N ASP A 205 9.40 -24.16 3.13
CA ASP A 205 9.67 -25.48 3.72
C ASP A 205 8.52 -26.47 3.44
N ILE A 206 7.26 -26.04 3.55
CA ILE A 206 6.07 -26.88 3.35
C ILE A 206 5.86 -27.22 1.87
N LEU A 207 5.97 -26.22 0.98
CA LEU A 207 5.67 -26.39 -0.45
C LEU A 207 6.92 -26.68 -1.29
N GLY A 208 8.12 -26.71 -0.70
CA GLY A 208 9.38 -26.92 -1.42
C GLY A 208 9.73 -25.82 -2.42
N ARG A 209 8.98 -24.70 -2.43
CA ARG A 209 9.12 -23.57 -3.38
C ARG A 209 10.38 -22.74 -3.18
N GLY A 210 11.18 -23.01 -2.14
CA GLY A 210 12.46 -22.33 -1.89
C GLY A 210 13.48 -22.44 -3.04
N LYS A 211 13.28 -23.35 -4.01
CA LYS A 211 14.21 -23.59 -5.13
C LYS A 211 13.84 -22.91 -6.46
N ASP A 212 12.60 -22.45 -6.65
CA ASP A 212 12.08 -22.08 -7.98
C ASP A 212 11.73 -20.58 -8.13
N PHE A 213 12.63 -19.73 -7.64
CA PHE A 213 12.63 -18.30 -7.97
C PHE A 213 13.86 -17.98 -8.81
N LYS A 214 13.93 -18.62 -9.98
CA LYS A 214 14.47 -17.99 -11.18
C LYS A 214 13.25 -17.55 -11.98
N ASP A 215 12.94 -16.27 -11.88
CA ASP A 215 12.44 -15.38 -12.92
C ASP A 215 12.12 -14.02 -12.26
#